data_AF-A0A5J4NAW4-F1
#
_entry.id   AF-A0A5J4NAW4-F1
#
_cell.length_a   1.000
_cell.length_b   1.000
_cell.length_c   1.000
_cell.angle_alpha   90.00
_cell.angle_beta   90.00
_cell.angle_gamma   90.00
#
_symmetry.space_group_name_H-M   'P 1'
#
loop_
_entity.id
_entity.type
_entity.pdbx_description
1 polymer ?
#
loop_
_entity_poly.entity_id
_entity_poly.type
_entity_poly.pdbx_seq_one_letter_code
_entity_poly.pdbx_strand_id
1 'polypeptide(L)'
;MNISKRFTNPLQVHLMVSMTTGTVAEVVNFLLTGRRRPDCPFSPPLWTPADDAQLGTCDLPALRELIKRFGSEEVCNRIAYLTS
;
A
#
# COMPACT_ATOMS: atom_id res chain seq x y z
N MET A 1 4.14 -1.87 22.25
CA MET A 1 5.23 -2.59 21.55
C MET A 1 6.09 -1.58 20.81
N ASN A 2 7.43 -1.65 20.92
CA ASN A 2 8.30 -0.67 20.24
C ASN A 2 8.54 -1.09 18.78
N ILE A 3 7.95 -0.34 17.83
CA ILE A 3 7.98 -0.65 16.39
C ILE A 3 9.35 -0.38 15.77
N SER A 4 10.15 0.53 16.34
CA SER A 4 11.49 0.82 15.83
C SER A 4 12.42 -0.40 15.91
N LYS A 5 12.15 -1.34 16.83
CA LYS A 5 12.89 -2.61 16.93
C LYS A 5 12.52 -3.64 15.86
N ARG A 6 11.46 -3.40 15.08
CA ARG A 6 11.04 -4.29 13.98
C ARG A 6 11.78 -4.00 12.67
N PHE A 7 12.48 -2.87 12.60
CA PHE A 7 13.28 -2.48 11.46
C PHE A 7 14.75 -2.54 11.82
N THR A 8 15.55 -3.15 10.94
CA THR A 8 17.01 -3.21 11.08
C THR A 8 17.71 -2.20 10.18
N ASN A 9 16.99 -1.59 9.23
CA ASN A 9 17.52 -0.65 8.26
C ASN A 9 16.48 0.45 7.95
N PRO A 10 16.88 1.74 7.91
CA PRO A 10 16.02 2.85 7.46
C PRO A 10 15.33 2.63 6.10
N LEU A 11 15.97 1.91 5.18
CA LEU A 11 15.38 1.54 3.88
C LEU A 11 14.12 0.68 4.03
N GLN A 12 14.05 -0.19 5.03
CA GLN A 12 12.85 -1.00 5.28
C GLN A 12 11.67 -0.12 5.70
N VAL A 13 11.94 0.94 6.45
CA VAL A 13 10.91 1.94 6.82
C VAL A 13 10.41 2.65 5.57
N HIS A 14 11.33 3.11 4.72
CA HIS A 14 10.97 3.80 3.49
C HIS A 14 10.15 2.90 2.55
N LEU A 15 10.56 1.64 2.38
CA LEU A 15 9.82 0.65 1.59
C LEU A 15 8.41 0.42 2.15
N MET A 16 8.27 0.20 3.47
CA MET A 16 6.96 0.01 4.08
C MET A 16 6.02 1.20 3.92
N VAL A 17 6.55 2.42 4.10
CA VAL A 17 5.79 3.66 3.90
C VAL A 17 5.38 3.77 2.43
N SER A 18 6.26 3.44 1.49
CA SER A 18 5.91 3.41 0.07
C SER A 18 4.81 2.38 -0.22
N MET A 19 4.88 1.17 0.33
CA MET A 19 3.88 0.10 0.12
C MET A 19 2.48 0.42 0.71
N THR A 20 2.36 1.50 1.48
CA THR A 20 1.12 1.96 2.14
C THR A 20 0.71 3.36 1.67
N THR A 21 1.11 3.76 0.47
CA THR A 21 0.75 5.07 -0.12
C THR A 21 1.17 6.23 0.80
N GLY A 22 2.33 6.11 1.45
CA GLY A 22 2.88 7.14 2.33
C GLY A 22 2.35 7.12 3.78
N THR A 23 1.51 6.16 4.15
CA THR A 23 0.76 6.24 5.42
C THR A 23 1.47 5.51 6.57
N VAL A 24 2.15 6.25 7.44
CA VAL A 24 2.84 5.69 8.63
C VAL A 24 1.89 4.92 9.55
N ALA A 25 0.66 5.39 9.74
CA ALA A 25 -0.33 4.70 10.57
C ALA A 25 -0.68 3.31 10.02
N GLU A 26 -0.80 3.17 8.70
CA GLU A 26 -1.07 1.88 8.05
C GLU A 26 0.14 0.94 8.10
N VAL A 27 1.37 1.47 8.03
CA VAL A 27 2.58 0.69 8.30
C VAL A 27 2.53 0.10 9.71
N VAL A 28 2.23 0.93 10.70
CA VAL A 28 2.12 0.50 12.10
C VAL A 28 1.05 -0.58 12.23
N ASN A 29 -0.15 -0.34 11.70
CA ASN A 29 -1.24 -1.31 11.74
C ASN A 29 -0.85 -2.64 11.09
N PHE A 30 -0.20 -2.60 9.92
CA PHE A 30 0.22 -3.79 9.20
C PHE A 30 1.27 -4.59 9.99
N LEU A 31 2.25 -3.93 10.59
CA LEU A 31 3.26 -4.60 11.42
C LEU A 31 2.69 -5.22 12.69
N LEU A 32 1.62 -4.65 13.23
CA LEU A 32 0.96 -5.12 14.45
C LEU A 32 -0.04 -6.24 14.17
N THR A 33 -0.80 -6.15 13.08
CA THR A 33 -2.02 -6.94 12.85
C THR A 33 -2.00 -7.74 11.54
N GLY A 34 -1.03 -7.51 10.66
CA GLY A 34 -1.01 -8.03 9.29
C GLY A 34 -1.98 -7.33 8.33
N ARG A 35 -2.68 -6.27 8.76
CA ARG A 35 -3.65 -5.51 7.96
C ARG A 35 -3.35 -4.01 8.00
N ARG A 36 -3.52 -3.32 6.87
CA ARG A 36 -3.37 -1.86 6.79
C ARG A 36 -4.45 -1.12 7.58
N ARG A 37 -5.70 -1.59 7.46
CA ARG A 37 -6.89 -1.02 8.11
C ARG A 37 -7.63 -2.13 8.88
N PRO A 38 -7.18 -2.51 10.09
CA PRO A 38 -7.69 -3.67 10.82
C PRO A 38 -9.18 -3.58 11.17
N ASP A 39 -9.69 -2.37 11.37
CA ASP A 39 -11.09 -2.11 11.71
C ASP A 39 -12.01 -2.00 10.47
N CYS A 40 -11.45 -2.11 9.26
CA CYS A 40 -12.20 -2.09 8.02
C CYS A 40 -12.41 -3.52 7.50
N PRO A 41 -13.65 -3.93 7.14
CA PRO A 41 -13.90 -5.22 6.52
C PRO A 41 -13.11 -5.43 5.23
N PHE A 42 -12.92 -4.33 4.49
CA PHE A 42 -12.11 -4.28 3.28
C PHE A 42 -10.82 -3.50 3.57
N SER A 43 -9.82 -4.19 4.16
CA SER A 43 -8.47 -3.66 4.27
C SER A 43 -7.73 -3.92 2.97
N PRO A 44 -7.28 -2.89 2.22
CA PRO A 44 -6.49 -3.12 1.02
C PRO A 44 -5.18 -3.85 1.39
N PRO A 45 -4.63 -4.65 0.45
CA PRO A 45 -3.30 -5.22 0.62
C PRO A 45 -2.20 -4.15 0.49
N LEU A 46 -0.95 -4.55 0.71
CA LEU A 46 0.19 -3.70 0.41
C LEU A 46 0.36 -3.56 -1.11
N TRP A 47 0.79 -2.38 -1.56
CA TRP A 47 1.19 -2.14 -2.94
C TRP A 47 2.53 -2.81 -3.23
N THR A 48 2.66 -3.40 -4.42
CA THR A 48 3.92 -3.97 -4.92
C THR A 48 4.42 -3.22 -6.15
N PRO A 49 5.71 -3.33 -6.49
CA PRO A 49 6.24 -2.74 -7.73
C PRO A 49 5.52 -3.25 -9.00
N ALA A 50 5.01 -4.49 -8.98
CA ALA A 50 4.24 -5.03 -10.10
C ALA A 50 2.86 -4.38 -10.23
N ASP A 51 2.22 -4.05 -9.11
CA ASP A 51 0.95 -3.31 -9.11
C ASP A 51 1.19 -1.88 -9.64
N ASP A 52 2.26 -1.21 -9.21
CA ASP A 52 2.62 0.13 -9.68
C ASP A 52 2.91 0.15 -11.18
N ALA A 53 3.59 -0.89 -11.69
CA ALA A 53 3.84 -1.03 -13.13
C ALA A 53 2.52 -1.15 -13.92
N GLN A 54 1.54 -1.89 -13.40
CA GLN A 54 0.21 -2.03 -14.02
C GLN A 54 -0.58 -0.71 -14.05
N LEU A 55 -0.39 0.18 -13.09
CA LEU A 55 -1.02 1.51 -13.12
C LEU A 55 -0.51 2.36 -14.31
N GLY A 56 0.71 2.13 -14.76
CA GLY A 56 1.33 2.86 -15.86
C GLY A 56 0.99 2.37 -17.27
N THR A 57 0.35 1.20 -17.44
CA THR A 57 0.16 0.58 -18.77
C THR A 57 -1.09 1.04 -19.51
N CYS A 58 -1.99 1.81 -18.88
CA CYS A 58 -3.33 2.14 -19.42
C CYS A 58 -4.18 0.93 -19.84
N ASP A 59 -3.80 -0.29 -19.42
CA ASP A 59 -4.51 -1.53 -19.76
C ASP A 59 -5.78 -1.67 -18.90
N LEU A 60 -6.95 -1.58 -19.53
CA LEU A 60 -8.24 -1.58 -18.82
C LEU A 60 -8.50 -2.86 -18.01
N PRO A 61 -8.23 -4.07 -18.53
CA PRO A 61 -8.27 -5.30 -17.74
C PRO A 61 -7.38 -5.25 -16.49
N ALA A 62 -6.11 -4.87 -16.60
CA ALA A 62 -5.22 -4.75 -15.45
C ALA A 62 -5.75 -3.75 -14.40
N LEU A 63 -6.20 -2.58 -14.84
CA LEU A 63 -6.79 -1.57 -13.94
C LEU A 63 -8.05 -2.09 -13.24
N ARG A 64 -8.91 -2.86 -13.91
CA ARG A 64 -10.08 -3.48 -13.29
C ARG A 64 -9.70 -4.48 -12.20
N GLU A 65 -8.66 -5.28 -12.42
CA GLU A 65 -8.17 -6.23 -11.41
C GLU A 65 -7.56 -5.51 -10.19
N LEU A 66 -6.84 -4.41 -10.41
CA LEU A 66 -6.35 -3.56 -9.32
C LEU A 66 -7.52 -2.95 -8.53
N ILE A 67 -8.54 -2.42 -9.20
CA ILE A 67 -9.73 -1.86 -8.53
C ILE A 67 -10.46 -2.94 -7.71
N LYS A 68 -10.58 -4.18 -8.20
CA LYS A 68 -11.18 -5.27 -7.44
C LYS A 68 -10.38 -5.62 -6.17
N ARG A 69 -9.04 -5.59 -6.26
CA ARG A 69 -8.14 -5.95 -5.16
C ARG A 69 -8.01 -4.85 -4.10
N PHE A 70 -7.91 -3.60 -4.54
CA PHE A 70 -7.56 -2.46 -3.68
C PHE A 70 -8.75 -1.52 -3.41
N GLY A 71 -9.77 -1.52 -4.27
CA GLY A 71 -10.83 -0.50 -4.28
C GLY A 71 -10.46 0.69 -5.17
N SER A 72 -11.47 1.34 -5.75
CA SER A 72 -11.28 2.44 -6.69
C SER A 72 -10.60 3.66 -6.06
N GLU A 73 -11.04 4.04 -4.85
CA GLU A 73 -10.46 5.17 -4.11
C GLU A 73 -8.98 4.93 -3.79
N GLU A 74 -8.63 3.71 -3.38
CA GLU A 74 -7.25 3.33 -3.06
C GLU A 74 -6.35 3.37 -4.32
N VAL A 75 -6.87 2.95 -5.47
CA VAL A 75 -6.18 3.06 -6.77
C VAL A 75 -5.94 4.53 -7.13
N CYS A 76 -6.93 5.40 -6.98
CA CYS A 76 -6.77 6.84 -7.24
C CYS A 76 -5.72 7.47 -6.30
N ASN A 77 -5.77 7.14 -5.01
CA ASN A 77 -4.78 7.61 -4.02
C ASN A 77 -3.38 7.13 -4.37
N ARG A 78 -3.24 5.90 -4.85
CA ARG A 78 -1.95 5.36 -5.28
C ARG A 78 -1.39 6.10 -6.48
N ILE A 79 -2.21 6.38 -7.50
CA ILE A 79 -1.80 7.15 -8.68
C ILE A 79 -1.34 8.55 -8.27
N ALA A 80 -2.08 9.22 -7.38
CA ALA A 80 -1.70 10.53 -6.86
C ALA A 80 -0.33 10.47 -6.14
N TYR A 81 -0.12 9.47 -5.29
CA TYR A 81 1.15 9.27 -4.58
C TYR A 81 2.35 9.00 -5.51
N LEU A 82 2.15 8.29 -6.61
CA LEU A 82 3.23 8.01 -7.57
C LEU A 82 3.57 9.19 -8.48
N THR A 83 2.71 10.21 -8.53
CA THR A 83 2.86 11.39 -9.41
C THR A 83 3.19 12.68 -8.65
N SER A 84 3.15 12.65 -7.32
CA SER A 84 3.59 13.71 -6.40
C SER A 84 5.09 13.67 -6.14
#